data_AF-A0A421J4A2-F1
#
_entry.id   AF-A0A421J4A2-F1
#
_cell.length_a   1.000
_cell.length_b   1.000
_cell.length_c   1.000
_cell.angle_alpha   90.00
_cell.angle_beta   90.00
_cell.angle_gamma   90.00
#
_symmetry.space_group_name_H-M   'P 1'
#
loop_
_entity.id
_entity.type
_entity.pdbx_description
1 polymer ?
#
loop_
_entity_poly.entity_id
_entity_poly.type
_entity_poly.pdbx_seq_one_letter_code
_entity_poly.pdbx_strand_id
1 'polypeptide(L)'
;MNGWCRTFATSAKPVIRTTALVSRNPVVTADLPQFESQFYRYQNELWKRLMWTFPKWFYYRVGTLSEQKFRELNPNPVYNNPNIEFPRGRPDIRQQRDRRFKQELSLPKTYSEAKEEDEVSDNLSRKIVPNSRVTEADKKNDLTSLERKLARTLYLVVQQDGVWTFPTFDATENQALHTSTETGIYKLGGDQLNYFSVSNTPCHVSSSDTSKNFYIKSHILSGKFEPHNGEKYMWLSKDELSQHLSNYDEIQHLLSDV
;
A
#
# COMPACT_ATOMS: atom_id res chain seq x y z
N MET A 1 -52.41 54.04 -3.11
CA MET A 1 -51.24 53.40 -3.75
C MET A 1 -50.50 52.62 -2.67
N ASN A 2 -50.73 51.30 -2.58
CA ASN A 2 -50.06 50.46 -1.59
C ASN A 2 -48.67 50.10 -2.13
N GLY A 3 -47.63 50.73 -1.55
CA GLY A 3 -46.24 50.41 -1.86
C GLY A 3 -45.86 49.07 -1.25
N TRP A 4 -45.66 48.06 -2.09
CA TRP A 4 -44.97 46.84 -1.69
C TRP A 4 -43.49 47.13 -1.51
N CYS A 5 -43.04 47.30 -0.28
CA CYS A 5 -41.64 47.16 0.08
C CYS A 5 -41.24 45.69 -0.11
N ARG A 6 -40.48 45.41 -1.17
CA ARG A 6 -39.76 44.15 -1.31
C ARG A 6 -38.58 44.17 -0.35
N THR A 7 -38.71 43.49 0.79
CA THR A 7 -37.56 43.17 1.64
C THR A 7 -36.77 42.08 0.95
N PHE A 8 -35.61 42.43 0.38
CA PHE A 8 -34.63 41.43 -0.03
C PHE A 8 -34.06 40.81 1.24
N ALA A 9 -34.34 39.52 1.47
CA ALA A 9 -33.65 38.77 2.50
C ALA A 9 -32.17 38.70 2.13
N THR A 10 -31.31 39.40 2.88
CA THR A 10 -29.87 39.17 2.83
C THR A 10 -29.63 37.75 3.33
N SER A 11 -29.43 36.82 2.40
CA SER A 11 -29.00 35.46 2.73
C SER A 11 -27.79 35.56 3.66
N ALA A 12 -27.88 34.93 4.83
CA ALA A 12 -26.77 34.88 5.78
C ALA A 12 -25.53 34.35 5.05
N LYS A 13 -24.37 34.99 5.28
CA LYS A 13 -23.11 34.56 4.67
C LYS A 13 -22.78 33.16 5.22
N PRO A 14 -22.59 32.14 4.37
CA PRO A 14 -22.27 30.80 4.86
C PRO A 14 -20.89 30.81 5.51
N VAL A 15 -20.75 30.10 6.64
CA VAL A 15 -19.46 29.96 7.34
C VAL A 15 -18.53 29.13 6.47
N ILE A 16 -17.35 29.67 6.18
CA ILE A 16 -16.33 28.97 5.39
C ILE A 16 -15.48 28.14 6.34
N ARG A 17 -15.37 26.84 6.05
CA ARG A 17 -14.53 25.90 6.80
C ARG A 17 -13.59 25.17 5.87
N THR A 18 -12.48 24.74 6.42
CA THR A 18 -11.51 23.91 5.73
C THR A 18 -11.40 22.57 6.43
N THR A 19 -11.38 21.49 5.66
CA THR A 19 -11.33 20.12 6.16
C THR A 19 -10.08 19.45 5.62
N ALA A 20 -9.24 18.95 6.51
CA ALA A 20 -7.98 18.31 6.14
C ALA A 20 -8.20 16.81 5.89
N LEU A 21 -7.99 16.38 4.64
CA LEU A 21 -7.93 14.97 4.28
C LEU A 21 -6.48 14.51 4.41
N VAL A 22 -6.06 14.19 5.64
CA VAL A 22 -4.71 13.67 5.91
C VAL A 22 -4.69 12.17 5.64
N SER A 23 -3.86 11.75 4.68
CA SER A 23 -3.78 10.37 4.22
C SER A 23 -2.37 9.79 4.37
N ARG A 24 -2.28 8.55 4.85
CA ARG A 24 -1.07 7.73 4.91
C ARG A 24 -1.09 6.78 3.72
N ASN A 25 -0.16 6.99 2.78
CA ASN A 25 -0.04 6.16 1.59
C ASN A 25 0.36 4.70 1.92
N PRO A 26 0.01 3.71 1.10
CA PRO A 26 0.41 2.33 1.32
C PRO A 26 1.94 2.21 1.29
N VAL A 27 2.50 1.51 2.27
CA VAL A 27 3.94 1.30 2.43
C VAL A 27 4.38 0.02 1.70
N VAL A 28 3.49 -0.96 1.61
CA VAL A 28 3.73 -2.21 0.88
C VAL A 28 2.75 -2.34 -0.29
N THR A 29 3.11 -3.17 -1.27
CA THR A 29 2.25 -3.48 -2.42
C THR A 29 0.89 -3.99 -1.98
N ALA A 30 -0.17 -3.69 -2.74
CA ALA A 30 -1.51 -4.18 -2.46
C ALA A 30 -1.58 -5.72 -2.49
N ASP A 31 -2.57 -6.28 -1.79
CA ASP A 31 -2.86 -7.71 -1.84
C ASP A 31 -3.56 -8.06 -3.16
N LEU A 32 -3.15 -9.15 -3.77
CA LEU A 32 -3.69 -9.59 -5.05
C LEU A 32 -5.01 -10.34 -4.86
N PRO A 33 -6.06 -10.02 -5.62
CA PRO A 33 -7.26 -10.85 -5.73
C PRO A 33 -6.92 -12.28 -6.17
N GLN A 34 -7.77 -13.24 -5.79
CA GLN A 34 -7.55 -14.66 -6.10
C GLN A 34 -7.41 -14.90 -7.61
N PHE A 35 -8.26 -14.26 -8.42
CA PHE A 35 -8.20 -14.36 -9.88
C PHE A 35 -6.86 -13.86 -10.44
N GLU A 36 -6.41 -12.67 -10.04
CA GLU A 36 -5.13 -12.11 -10.50
C GLU A 36 -3.96 -13.01 -10.08
N SER A 37 -3.97 -13.53 -8.85
CA SER A 37 -2.94 -14.45 -8.38
C SER A 37 -2.84 -15.71 -9.25
N GLN A 38 -3.98 -16.25 -9.69
CA GLN A 38 -4.04 -17.42 -10.58
C GLN A 38 -3.60 -17.07 -11.99
N PHE A 39 -4.02 -15.92 -12.51
CA PHE A 39 -3.60 -15.41 -13.81
C PHE A 39 -2.07 -15.24 -13.88
N TYR A 40 -1.46 -14.60 -12.88
CA TYR A 40 -0.01 -14.45 -12.82
C TYR A 40 0.72 -15.77 -12.67
N ARG A 41 0.19 -16.73 -11.88
CA ARG A 41 0.75 -18.09 -11.81
C ARG A 41 0.73 -18.77 -13.17
N TYR A 42 -0.40 -18.73 -13.87
CA TYR A 42 -0.54 -19.31 -15.20
C TYR A 42 0.43 -18.68 -16.20
N GLN A 43 0.52 -17.35 -16.23
CA GLN A 43 1.48 -16.69 -17.11
C GLN A 43 2.93 -17.02 -16.76
N ASN A 44 3.26 -17.09 -15.48
CA ASN A 44 4.60 -17.51 -15.05
C ASN A 44 4.93 -18.94 -15.49
N GLU A 45 3.96 -19.85 -15.52
CA GLU A 45 4.16 -21.20 -16.04
C GLU A 45 4.37 -21.24 -17.56
N LEU A 46 3.57 -20.49 -18.31
CA LEU A 46 3.76 -20.32 -19.76
C LEU A 46 5.13 -19.71 -20.05
N TRP A 47 5.51 -18.67 -19.31
CA TRP A 47 6.79 -18.01 -19.45
C TRP A 47 7.93 -18.99 -19.16
N LYS A 48 7.87 -19.77 -18.06
CA LYS A 48 8.85 -20.83 -17.77
C LYS A 48 8.91 -21.90 -18.87
N ARG A 49 7.80 -22.20 -19.54
CA ARG A 49 7.76 -23.15 -20.65
C ARG A 49 8.42 -22.61 -21.92
N LEU A 50 8.25 -21.32 -22.20
CA LEU A 50 8.76 -20.64 -23.40
C LEU A 50 10.17 -20.08 -23.23
N MET A 51 10.61 -19.85 -21.99
CA MET A 51 11.93 -19.34 -21.68
C MET A 51 13.01 -20.21 -22.32
N TRP A 52 14.12 -19.60 -22.70
CA TRP A 52 15.27 -20.29 -23.27
C TRP A 52 16.02 -21.13 -22.24
N THR A 53 16.99 -21.90 -22.71
CA THR A 53 17.94 -22.61 -21.86
C THR A 53 18.72 -21.62 -21.02
N PHE A 54 18.89 -21.93 -19.73
CA PHE A 54 19.79 -21.14 -18.89
C PHE A 54 21.25 -21.33 -19.34
N PRO A 55 21.97 -20.26 -19.72
CA PRO A 55 23.33 -20.37 -20.25
C PRO A 55 24.35 -20.56 -19.11
N LYS A 56 24.40 -21.78 -18.54
CA LYS A 56 25.27 -22.14 -17.42
C LYS A 56 26.73 -21.72 -17.63
N TRP A 57 27.25 -21.96 -18.82
CA TRP A 57 28.65 -21.70 -19.21
C TRP A 57 29.04 -20.22 -19.10
N PHE A 58 28.08 -19.30 -19.18
CA PHE A 58 28.31 -17.87 -19.07
C PHE A 58 28.49 -17.45 -17.59
N TYR A 59 27.62 -17.94 -16.71
CA TYR A 59 27.61 -17.57 -15.28
C TYR A 59 28.58 -18.41 -14.43
N TYR A 60 28.73 -19.70 -14.73
CA TYR A 60 29.59 -20.62 -14.01
C TYR A 60 30.73 -21.08 -14.91
N ARG A 61 31.95 -20.67 -14.56
CA ARG A 61 33.17 -21.07 -15.29
C ARG A 61 33.46 -22.55 -15.06
N VAL A 62 33.92 -23.22 -16.11
CA VAL A 62 34.20 -24.66 -16.08
C VAL A 62 35.32 -24.96 -15.09
N GLY A 63 35.14 -25.99 -14.25
CA GLY A 63 36.16 -26.44 -13.29
C GLY A 63 36.22 -25.62 -12.00
N THR A 64 35.22 -24.78 -11.74
CA THR A 64 35.10 -24.03 -10.48
C THR A 64 34.22 -24.75 -9.45
N LEU A 65 34.46 -24.48 -8.16
CA LEU A 65 33.62 -24.99 -7.07
C LEU A 65 32.16 -24.52 -7.20
N SER A 66 31.92 -23.33 -7.74
CA SER A 66 30.57 -22.82 -7.97
C SER A 66 29.83 -23.61 -9.06
N GLU A 67 30.53 -24.02 -10.13
CA GLU A 67 29.96 -24.90 -11.15
C GLU A 67 29.62 -26.29 -10.58
N GLN A 68 30.49 -26.83 -9.73
CA GLN A 68 30.26 -28.10 -9.06
C GLN A 68 29.00 -28.03 -8.18
N LYS A 69 28.90 -27.02 -7.30
CA LYS A 69 27.72 -26.81 -6.45
C LYS A 69 26.43 -26.64 -7.26
N PHE A 70 26.50 -25.91 -8.38
CA PHE A 70 25.36 -25.77 -9.27
C PHE A 70 24.92 -27.11 -9.89
N ARG A 71 25.89 -27.95 -10.30
CA ARG A 71 25.65 -29.28 -10.89
C ARG A 71 25.08 -30.26 -9.87
N GLU A 72 25.51 -30.17 -8.61
CA GLU A 72 24.96 -30.95 -7.50
C GLU A 72 23.48 -30.62 -7.27
N LEU A 73 23.11 -29.34 -7.35
CA LEU A 73 21.72 -28.88 -7.22
C LEU A 73 20.86 -29.17 -8.45
N ASN A 74 21.47 -29.18 -9.64
CA ASN A 74 20.77 -29.27 -10.92
C ASN A 74 21.38 -30.40 -11.77
N PRO A 75 20.89 -31.65 -11.60
CA PRO A 75 21.36 -32.77 -12.41
C PRO A 75 20.97 -32.61 -13.88
N ASN A 76 21.78 -33.17 -14.76
CA ASN A 76 21.52 -33.16 -16.20
C ASN A 76 20.28 -34.00 -16.56
N PRO A 77 19.54 -33.64 -17.63
CA PRO A 77 18.42 -34.44 -18.11
C PRO A 77 18.86 -35.80 -18.65
N VAL A 78 17.94 -36.78 -18.61
CA VAL A 78 18.18 -38.14 -19.12
C VAL A 78 18.40 -38.12 -20.63
N TYR A 79 19.55 -38.62 -21.07
CA TYR A 79 19.91 -38.74 -22.48
C TYR A 79 19.03 -39.74 -23.24
N ASN A 80 18.91 -39.54 -24.55
CA ASN A 80 18.17 -40.44 -25.43
C ASN A 80 18.94 -41.76 -25.61
N ASN A 81 18.59 -42.77 -24.80
CA ASN A 81 19.15 -44.12 -24.92
C ASN A 81 18.27 -44.96 -25.86
N PRO A 82 18.79 -45.49 -26.99
CA PRO A 82 18.02 -46.29 -27.93
C PRO A 82 17.39 -47.56 -27.33
N ASN A 83 18.00 -48.11 -26.27
CA ASN A 83 17.58 -49.37 -25.66
C ASN A 83 16.48 -49.21 -24.61
N ILE A 84 16.04 -47.97 -24.34
CA ILE A 84 15.06 -47.65 -23.29
C ILE A 84 13.84 -47.03 -23.96
N GLU A 85 12.66 -47.49 -23.57
CA GLU A 85 11.39 -46.90 -23.99
C GLU A 85 11.05 -45.67 -23.15
N PHE A 86 10.63 -44.59 -23.81
CA PHE A 86 10.23 -43.36 -23.16
C PHE A 86 8.75 -43.06 -23.44
N PRO A 87 7.84 -43.26 -22.45
CA PRO A 87 6.39 -43.14 -22.66
C PRO A 87 5.95 -41.70 -22.99
N ARG A 88 6.72 -40.69 -22.58
CA ARG A 88 6.45 -39.27 -22.86
C ARG A 88 7.15 -38.77 -24.14
N GLY A 89 7.53 -39.68 -25.02
CA GLY A 89 8.34 -39.43 -26.22
C GLY A 89 9.84 -39.52 -25.95
N ARG A 90 10.67 -39.51 -27.01
CA ARG A 90 12.14 -39.56 -26.87
C ARG A 90 12.72 -38.18 -26.49
N PRO A 91 13.73 -38.10 -25.60
CA PRO A 91 14.38 -36.83 -25.23
C PRO A 91 15.02 -36.10 -26.40
N ASP A 92 14.66 -34.83 -26.59
CA ASP A 92 15.35 -33.90 -27.51
C ASP A 92 16.15 -32.90 -26.67
N ILE A 93 17.43 -33.19 -26.49
CA ILE A 93 18.32 -32.45 -25.59
C ILE A 93 19.20 -31.51 -26.39
N ARG A 94 19.15 -30.23 -26.04
CA ARG A 94 20.11 -29.23 -26.49
C ARG A 94 20.60 -28.43 -25.30
N GLN A 95 21.92 -28.18 -25.24
CA GLN A 95 22.55 -27.43 -24.15
C GLN A 95 22.11 -27.91 -22.75
N GLN A 96 22.09 -29.24 -22.53
CA GLN A 96 21.71 -29.86 -21.24
C GLN A 96 20.28 -29.54 -20.78
N ARG A 97 19.36 -29.25 -21.71
CA ARG A 97 17.91 -29.14 -21.45
C ARG A 97 17.12 -30.01 -22.42
N ASP A 98 16.10 -30.68 -21.89
CA ASP A 98 15.05 -31.30 -22.71
C ASP A 98 14.08 -30.22 -23.22
N ARG A 99 13.99 -30.06 -24.55
CA ARG A 99 13.18 -29.03 -25.22
C ARG A 99 11.68 -29.24 -25.08
N ARG A 100 11.25 -30.44 -24.70
CA ARG A 100 9.83 -30.79 -24.60
C ARG A 100 9.18 -30.20 -23.36
N PHE A 101 9.95 -30.05 -22.29
CA PHE A 101 9.47 -29.63 -20.97
C PHE A 101 10.04 -28.26 -20.57
N LYS A 102 9.41 -27.64 -19.57
CA LYS A 102 9.99 -26.45 -18.91
C LYS A 102 11.27 -26.85 -18.18
N GLN A 103 12.24 -25.93 -18.12
CA GLN A 103 13.44 -26.11 -17.32
C GLN A 103 13.21 -25.50 -15.94
N GLU A 104 13.41 -26.28 -14.88
CA GLU A 104 13.40 -25.79 -13.51
C GLU A 104 14.84 -25.80 -12.99
N LEU A 105 15.23 -24.74 -12.29
CA LEU A 105 16.57 -24.58 -11.74
C LEU A 105 16.48 -24.31 -10.24
N SER A 106 17.13 -25.18 -9.48
CA SER A 106 17.33 -25.06 -8.05
C SER A 106 18.57 -24.22 -7.80
N LEU A 107 18.38 -23.04 -7.23
CA LEU A 107 19.49 -22.22 -6.75
C LEU A 107 19.64 -22.40 -5.23
N PRO A 108 20.84 -22.18 -4.66
CA PRO A 108 20.97 -22.05 -3.22
C PRO A 108 19.99 -20.98 -2.75
N LYS A 109 19.06 -21.34 -1.85
CA LYS A 109 18.05 -20.38 -1.38
C LYS A 109 18.75 -19.28 -0.58
N THR A 110 18.74 -18.06 -1.10
CA THR A 110 19.21 -16.86 -0.39
C THR A 110 18.22 -16.41 0.69
N TYR A 111 17.00 -16.95 0.69
CA TYR A 111 15.95 -16.65 1.65
C TYR A 111 15.45 -17.92 2.35
N SER A 112 15.06 -17.79 3.61
CA SER A 112 14.34 -18.82 4.36
C SER A 112 12.90 -18.37 4.56
N GLU A 113 11.95 -19.24 4.23
CA GLU A 113 10.50 -18.98 4.42
C GLU A 113 10.07 -19.17 5.87
N ALA A 114 10.87 -19.90 6.66
CA ALA A 114 10.68 -20.10 8.08
C ALA A 114 11.80 -19.40 8.88
N LYS A 115 11.48 -18.99 10.11
CA LYS A 115 12.49 -18.71 11.14
C LYS A 115 13.14 -20.04 11.51
N GLU A 116 14.06 -20.50 10.67
CA GLU A 116 15.06 -21.46 11.11
C GLU A 116 15.88 -20.71 12.17
N GLU A 117 15.86 -21.19 13.41
CA GLU A 117 16.75 -20.74 14.48
C GLU A 117 18.17 -21.23 14.13
N ASP A 118 18.75 -20.65 13.09
CA ASP A 118 20.14 -20.89 12.74
C ASP A 118 21.00 -20.19 13.80
N GLU A 119 21.70 -20.98 14.61
CA GLU A 119 22.65 -20.51 15.60
C GLU A 119 23.66 -19.53 14.99
N VAL A 120 23.97 -18.51 15.78
CA VAL A 120 24.76 -17.33 15.43
C VAL A 120 26.15 -17.71 14.92
N SER A 121 26.33 -17.75 13.60
CA SER A 121 27.65 -17.64 12.98
C SER A 121 27.57 -16.81 11.71
N ASP A 122 28.24 -15.65 11.73
CA ASP A 122 28.34 -14.60 10.71
C ASP A 122 27.03 -14.01 10.16
N ASN A 123 26.65 -12.84 10.70
CA ASN A 123 25.46 -12.06 10.30
C ASN A 123 25.39 -11.68 8.81
N LEU A 124 26.49 -11.75 8.05
CA LEU A 124 26.55 -11.30 6.65
C LEU A 124 26.09 -12.38 5.65
N SER A 125 26.28 -13.66 5.96
CA SER A 125 25.91 -14.80 5.09
C SER A 125 24.55 -15.42 5.44
N ARG A 126 23.82 -14.83 6.39
CA ARG A 126 22.50 -15.30 6.81
C ARG A 126 21.49 -15.26 5.66
N LYS A 127 20.57 -16.22 5.65
CA LYS A 127 19.42 -16.21 4.74
C LYS A 127 18.53 -14.99 5.05
N ILE A 128 18.02 -14.35 4.01
CA ILE A 128 17.13 -13.20 4.12
C ILE A 128 15.75 -13.71 4.56
N VAL A 129 15.28 -13.29 5.74
CA VAL A 129 13.91 -13.52 6.19
C VAL A 129 13.14 -12.20 6.01
N PRO A 130 12.16 -12.13 5.10
CA PRO A 130 11.36 -10.93 4.94
C PRO A 130 10.52 -10.67 6.19
N ASN A 131 10.33 -9.40 6.52
CA ASN A 131 9.43 -9.02 7.60
C ASN A 131 7.98 -9.37 7.24
N SER A 132 7.19 -9.71 8.27
CA SER A 132 5.75 -9.95 8.10
C SER A 132 5.05 -8.70 7.57
N ARG A 133 4.17 -8.88 6.58
CA ARG A 133 3.28 -7.81 6.09
C ARG A 133 2.21 -7.42 7.12
N VAL A 134 1.84 -8.37 7.99
CA VAL A 134 0.90 -8.16 9.10
C VAL A 134 1.69 -7.73 10.32
N THR A 135 1.40 -6.54 10.84
CA THR A 135 2.09 -5.97 12.00
C THR A 135 1.42 -6.37 13.32
N GLU A 136 2.01 -6.00 14.44
CA GLU A 136 1.38 -6.19 15.75
C GLU A 136 0.13 -5.32 15.93
N ALA A 137 0.12 -4.13 15.33
CA ALA A 137 -1.04 -3.23 15.32
C ALA A 137 -2.22 -3.86 14.57
N ASP A 138 -1.96 -4.58 13.48
CA ASP A 138 -2.98 -5.36 12.77
C ASP A 138 -3.57 -6.47 13.63
N LYS A 139 -2.71 -7.23 14.34
CA LYS A 139 -3.17 -8.32 15.22
C LYS A 139 -4.01 -7.81 16.39
N LYS A 140 -3.66 -6.63 16.92
CA LYS A 140 -4.37 -5.97 18.02
C LYS A 140 -5.57 -5.13 17.55
N ASN A 141 -5.74 -4.94 16.25
CA ASN A 141 -6.69 -4.00 15.65
C ASN A 141 -6.61 -2.59 16.26
N ASP A 142 -5.38 -2.11 16.47
CA ASP A 142 -5.16 -0.76 17.02
C ASP A 142 -5.41 0.31 15.95
N LEU A 143 -6.55 0.99 16.06
CA LEU A 143 -6.98 2.04 15.12
C LEU A 143 -6.15 3.33 15.21
N THR A 144 -5.36 3.51 16.26
CA THR A 144 -4.56 4.73 16.46
C THR A 144 -3.18 4.66 15.82
N SER A 145 -2.72 3.44 15.49
CA SER A 145 -1.40 3.21 14.90
C SER A 145 -1.38 3.42 13.39
N LEU A 146 -0.31 4.06 12.90
CA LEU A 146 -0.01 4.22 11.47
C LEU A 146 0.52 2.94 10.82
N GLU A 147 1.07 2.03 11.64
CA GLU A 147 1.72 0.77 11.22
C GLU A 147 0.70 -0.35 10.96
N ARG A 148 -0.60 -0.10 11.16
CA ARG A 148 -1.66 -1.03 10.76
C ARG A 148 -1.93 -0.92 9.25
N LYS A 149 -2.41 -1.98 8.61
CA LYS A 149 -2.84 -2.06 7.21
C LYS A 149 -1.84 -1.41 6.26
N LEU A 150 -0.58 -1.87 6.30
CA LEU A 150 0.51 -1.29 5.50
C LEU A 150 0.23 -1.27 3.99
N ALA A 151 -0.58 -2.22 3.50
CA ALA A 151 -0.95 -2.34 2.08
C ALA A 151 -2.05 -1.36 1.67
N ARG A 152 -2.70 -0.69 2.62
CA ARG A 152 -3.86 0.16 2.39
C ARG A 152 -3.60 1.62 2.71
N THR A 153 -4.33 2.53 2.07
CA THR A 153 -4.33 3.94 2.46
C THR A 153 -5.16 4.14 3.71
N LEU A 154 -4.61 4.87 4.68
CA LEU A 154 -5.34 5.26 5.89
C LEU A 154 -5.62 6.76 5.88
N TYR A 155 -6.74 7.14 6.47
CA TYR A 155 -7.17 8.52 6.61
C TYR A 155 -7.35 8.87 8.08
N LEU A 156 -6.91 10.06 8.46
CA LEU A 156 -7.10 10.58 9.81
C LEU A 156 -8.55 11.02 10.01
N VAL A 157 -9.19 10.50 11.04
CA VAL A 157 -10.53 10.90 11.50
C VAL A 157 -10.44 11.27 12.97
N VAL A 158 -11.15 12.31 13.36
CA VAL A 158 -11.13 12.88 14.71
C VAL A 158 -12.56 13.00 15.22
N GLN A 159 -12.74 12.89 16.54
CA GLN A 159 -14.02 13.08 17.17
C GLN A 159 -14.21 14.56 17.55
N GLN A 160 -14.94 15.31 16.73
CA GLN A 160 -15.31 16.71 16.99
C GLN A 160 -16.78 16.78 17.42
N ASP A 161 -17.08 17.44 18.54
CA ASP A 161 -18.45 17.59 19.09
C ASP A 161 -19.21 16.25 19.24
N GLY A 162 -18.49 15.17 19.51
CA GLY A 162 -19.04 13.82 19.65
C GLY A 162 -19.27 13.07 18.34
N VAL A 163 -19.12 13.72 17.18
CA VAL A 163 -19.28 13.14 15.84
C VAL A 163 -17.91 12.82 15.24
N TRP A 164 -17.81 11.69 14.55
CA TRP A 164 -16.60 11.34 13.79
C TRP A 164 -16.60 12.10 12.47
N THR A 165 -15.62 12.96 12.29
CA THR A 165 -15.43 13.74 11.06
C THR A 165 -13.94 13.80 10.72
N PHE A 166 -13.65 14.18 9.48
CA PHE A 166 -12.29 14.63 9.17
C PHE A 166 -11.96 15.90 9.97
N PRO A 167 -10.69 16.17 10.28
CA PRO A 167 -10.30 17.40 10.97
C PRO A 167 -10.82 18.63 10.21
N THR A 168 -11.83 19.28 10.77
CA THR A 168 -12.43 20.49 10.21
C THR A 168 -12.03 21.69 11.07
N PHE A 169 -11.72 22.79 10.41
CA PHE A 169 -11.28 24.04 11.00
C PHE A 169 -12.07 25.19 10.39
N ASP A 170 -12.38 26.21 11.19
CA ASP A 170 -12.97 27.45 10.66
C ASP A 170 -11.90 28.24 9.90
N ALA A 171 -12.27 28.77 8.73
CA ALA A 171 -11.35 29.56 7.94
C ALA A 171 -11.13 30.94 8.58
N THR A 172 -9.87 31.31 8.78
CA THR A 172 -9.50 32.63 9.27
C THR A 172 -9.67 33.67 8.17
N GLU A 173 -10.38 34.77 8.48
CA GLU A 173 -10.45 35.92 7.58
C GLU A 173 -9.00 36.40 7.31
N ASN A 174 -8.64 36.56 6.03
CA ASN A 174 -7.31 36.98 5.56
C ASN A 174 -6.21 35.91 5.42
N GLN A 175 -6.55 34.61 5.51
CA GLN A 175 -5.61 33.51 5.21
C GLN A 175 -6.10 32.63 4.05
N ALA A 176 -5.16 31.99 3.34
CA ALA A 176 -5.53 31.01 2.34
C ALA A 176 -6.08 29.74 3.01
N LEU A 177 -6.93 28.99 2.29
CA LEU A 177 -7.56 27.80 2.86
C LEU A 177 -6.51 26.74 3.26
N HIS A 178 -5.46 26.56 2.45
CA HIS A 178 -4.38 25.61 2.74
C HIS A 178 -3.56 26.02 3.98
N THR A 179 -3.20 27.30 4.14
CA THR A 179 -2.49 27.75 5.35
C THR A 179 -3.37 27.63 6.59
N SER A 180 -4.69 27.84 6.44
CA SER A 180 -5.65 27.65 7.54
C SER A 180 -5.74 26.17 7.94
N THR A 181 -5.76 25.24 6.97
CA THR A 181 -5.68 23.80 7.30
C THR A 181 -4.35 23.43 7.92
N GLU A 182 -3.25 24.00 7.44
CA GLU A 182 -1.91 23.67 7.95
C GLU A 182 -1.77 24.05 9.42
N THR A 183 -2.14 25.29 9.75
CA THR A 183 -2.17 25.77 11.12
C THR A 183 -3.17 25.00 11.99
N GLY A 184 -4.32 24.61 11.43
CA GLY A 184 -5.31 23.77 12.12
C GLY A 184 -4.78 22.38 12.46
N ILE A 185 -4.10 21.72 11.51
CA ILE A 185 -3.51 20.39 11.71
C ILE A 185 -2.47 20.44 12.84
N TYR A 186 -1.58 21.44 12.87
CA TYR A 186 -0.59 21.56 13.95
C TYR A 186 -1.24 21.87 15.31
N LYS A 187 -2.24 22.75 15.35
CA LYS A 187 -3.00 23.04 16.57
C LYS A 187 -3.66 21.80 17.16
N LEU A 188 -4.14 20.91 16.29
CA LEU A 188 -4.90 19.73 16.69
C LEU A 188 -4.00 18.52 16.97
N GLY A 189 -3.02 18.24 16.10
CA GLY A 189 -2.16 17.04 16.12
C GLY A 189 -0.73 17.23 16.64
N GLY A 190 -0.37 18.45 17.05
CA GLY A 190 0.93 18.81 17.59
C GLY A 190 2.07 18.90 16.57
N ASP A 191 3.24 19.31 17.06
CA ASP A 191 4.42 19.61 16.22
C ASP A 191 5.15 18.35 15.73
N GLN A 192 4.84 17.18 16.27
CA GLN A 192 5.48 15.91 15.91
C GLN A 192 4.95 15.32 14.58
N LEU A 193 3.97 15.96 13.95
CA LEU A 193 3.38 15.52 12.70
C LEU A 193 4.06 16.18 11.50
N ASN A 194 4.72 15.38 10.66
CA ASN A 194 5.26 15.85 9.39
C ASN A 194 4.35 15.43 8.24
N TYR A 195 3.75 16.40 7.57
CA TYR A 195 2.88 16.19 6.43
C TYR A 195 3.24 17.10 5.27
N PHE A 196 2.76 16.73 4.09
CA PHE A 196 2.92 17.45 2.85
C PHE A 196 1.54 17.77 2.27
N SER A 197 1.24 19.06 2.12
CA SER A 197 0.04 19.52 1.41
C SER A 197 0.23 19.31 -0.10
N VAL A 198 -0.70 18.61 -0.75
CA VAL A 198 -0.54 18.23 -2.17
C VAL A 198 -0.68 19.42 -3.11
N SER A 199 -1.64 20.29 -2.81
CA SER A 199 -1.98 21.43 -3.64
C SER A 199 -2.75 22.48 -2.86
N ASN A 200 -2.67 23.73 -3.31
CA ASN A 200 -3.44 24.83 -2.75
C ASN A 200 -4.93 24.77 -3.14
N THR A 201 -5.26 23.99 -4.16
CA THR A 201 -6.63 23.80 -4.66
C THR A 201 -7.40 22.80 -3.79
N PRO A 202 -8.62 23.13 -3.34
CA PRO A 202 -9.45 22.16 -2.63
C PRO A 202 -9.89 21.06 -3.59
N CYS A 203 -9.92 19.81 -3.09
CA CYS A 203 -10.30 18.65 -3.87
C CYS A 203 -11.82 18.46 -3.97
N HIS A 204 -12.56 18.95 -2.98
CA HIS A 204 -14.01 18.84 -2.90
C HIS A 204 -14.60 19.96 -2.06
N VAL A 205 -15.90 20.23 -2.25
CA VAL A 205 -16.67 21.18 -1.45
C VAL A 205 -17.97 20.52 -1.03
N SER A 206 -18.20 20.39 0.26
CA SER A 206 -19.52 20.04 0.81
C SER A 206 -20.21 21.34 1.22
N SER A 207 -21.34 21.64 0.58
CA SER A 207 -22.09 22.87 0.78
C SER A 207 -23.37 22.56 1.53
N SER A 208 -23.45 23.01 2.78
CA SER A 208 -24.69 23.07 3.54
C SER A 208 -25.24 24.50 3.51
N ASP A 209 -26.53 24.68 3.80
CA ASP A 209 -27.16 26.02 3.83
C ASP A 209 -26.46 26.99 4.78
N THR A 210 -25.82 26.45 5.83
CA THR A 210 -25.15 27.22 6.90
C THR A 210 -23.64 27.32 6.73
N SER A 211 -22.99 26.34 6.09
CA SER A 211 -21.52 26.26 6.01
C SER A 211 -21.03 25.63 4.71
N LYS A 212 -19.87 26.09 4.23
CA LYS A 212 -19.15 25.52 3.09
C LYS A 212 -17.83 24.92 3.56
N ASN A 213 -17.71 23.60 3.43
CA ASN A 213 -16.53 22.84 3.87
C ASN A 213 -15.66 22.51 2.66
N PHE A 214 -14.48 23.10 2.60
CA PHE A 214 -13.49 22.87 1.54
C PHE A 214 -12.49 21.80 1.96
N TYR A 215 -12.39 20.71 1.19
CA TYR A 215 -11.48 19.60 1.49
C TYR A 215 -10.10 19.84 0.89
N ILE A 216 -9.05 19.75 1.69
CA ILE A 216 -7.66 19.89 1.27
C ILE A 216 -6.93 18.58 1.52
N LYS A 217 -6.27 18.07 0.48
CA LYS A 217 -5.56 16.79 0.53
C LYS A 217 -4.14 16.98 1.03
N SER A 218 -3.78 16.22 2.06
CA SER A 218 -2.46 16.20 2.66
C SER A 218 -1.98 14.76 2.83
N HIS A 219 -0.68 14.54 2.70
CA HIS A 219 -0.05 13.25 2.95
C HIS A 219 0.82 13.31 4.20
N ILE A 220 0.64 12.38 5.12
CA ILE A 220 1.59 12.21 6.23
C ILE A 220 2.86 11.55 5.68
N LEU A 221 4.01 12.18 5.96
CA LEU A 221 5.33 11.67 5.58
C LEU A 221 5.96 10.89 6.72
N SER A 222 5.91 11.45 7.92
CA SER A 222 6.49 10.86 9.13
C SER A 222 5.88 11.49 10.38
N GLY A 223 6.16 10.88 11.53
CA GLY A 223 5.74 11.42 12.82
C GLY A 223 4.51 10.74 13.39
N LYS A 224 4.00 11.30 14.48
CA LYS A 224 2.85 10.80 15.22
C LYS A 224 1.85 11.92 15.38
N PHE A 225 0.58 11.54 15.34
CA PHE A 225 -0.51 12.43 15.63
C PHE A 225 -0.78 12.39 17.13
N GLU A 226 -0.52 13.50 17.83
CA GLU A 226 -0.73 13.62 19.28
C GLU A 226 -1.78 14.72 19.54
N PRO A 227 -3.01 14.36 19.93
CA PRO A 227 -4.08 15.33 20.11
C PRO A 227 -3.81 16.23 21.32
N HIS A 228 -3.76 17.55 21.13
CA HIS A 228 -3.53 18.51 22.23
C HIS A 228 -4.71 18.57 23.22
N ASN A 229 -5.94 18.47 22.71
CA ASN A 229 -7.16 18.59 23.51
C ASN A 229 -7.67 17.26 24.08
N GLY A 230 -6.89 16.19 23.98
CA GLY A 230 -7.34 14.83 24.36
C GLY A 230 -8.49 14.29 23.49
N GLU A 231 -8.72 14.91 22.33
CA GLU A 231 -9.68 14.43 21.33
C GLU A 231 -9.28 13.04 20.84
N LYS A 232 -10.28 12.17 20.67
CA LYS A 232 -10.03 10.83 20.13
C LYS A 232 -9.81 10.92 18.63
N TYR A 233 -8.85 10.15 18.15
CA TYR A 233 -8.56 10.04 16.73
C TYR A 233 -8.41 8.57 16.33
N MET A 234 -8.53 8.33 15.04
CA MET A 234 -8.35 7.03 14.42
C MET A 234 -7.82 7.20 13.01
N TRP A 235 -7.05 6.21 12.56
CA TRP A 235 -6.58 6.10 11.19
C TRP A 235 -7.39 5.00 10.52
N LEU A 236 -8.26 5.33 9.57
CA LEU A 236 -9.20 4.40 8.95
C LEU A 236 -8.93 4.16 7.46
N SER A 237 -9.14 2.93 7.02
CA SER A 237 -9.18 2.59 5.59
C SER A 237 -10.52 2.97 4.97
N LYS A 238 -10.60 3.03 3.63
CA LYS A 238 -11.82 3.37 2.89
C LYS A 238 -13.03 2.53 3.32
N ASP A 239 -12.84 1.22 3.49
CA ASP A 239 -13.91 0.29 3.89
C ASP A 239 -14.47 0.62 5.28
N GLU A 240 -13.61 0.99 6.23
CA GLU A 240 -14.00 1.34 7.60
C GLU A 240 -14.64 2.73 7.69
N LEU A 241 -14.20 3.67 6.85
CA LEU A 241 -14.78 5.03 6.82
C LEU A 241 -16.27 5.01 6.54
N SER A 242 -16.75 4.06 5.73
CA SER A 242 -18.18 3.88 5.42
C SER A 242 -19.05 3.65 6.66
N GLN A 243 -18.48 3.08 7.73
CA GLN A 243 -19.21 2.76 8.96
C GLN A 243 -19.21 3.92 9.97
N HIS A 244 -18.23 4.82 9.88
CA HIS A 244 -18.02 5.89 10.86
C HIS A 244 -18.53 7.26 10.41
N LEU A 245 -18.50 7.54 9.09
CA LEU A 245 -18.87 8.85 8.56
C LEU A 245 -20.30 8.86 8.02
N SER A 246 -21.10 9.85 8.43
CA SER A 246 -22.45 10.06 7.90
C SER A 246 -22.44 10.54 6.44
N ASN A 247 -21.44 11.32 6.06
CA ASN A 247 -21.35 11.97 4.74
C ASN A 247 -20.45 11.17 3.78
N TYR A 248 -20.40 9.84 3.94
CA TYR A 248 -19.50 8.98 3.17
C TYR A 248 -19.78 9.04 1.66
N ASP A 249 -21.05 9.05 1.26
CA ASP A 249 -21.46 9.05 -0.15
C ASP A 249 -20.95 10.28 -0.92
N GLU A 250 -20.89 11.45 -0.27
CA GLU A 250 -20.34 12.66 -0.88
C GLU A 250 -18.83 12.56 -1.12
N ILE A 251 -18.11 11.86 -0.24
CA ILE A 251 -16.64 11.91 -0.16
C ILE A 251 -15.98 10.65 -0.77
N GLN A 252 -16.75 9.60 -1.04
CA GLN A 252 -16.26 8.29 -1.51
C GLN A 252 -15.28 8.38 -2.68
N HIS A 253 -15.50 9.32 -3.61
CA HIS A 253 -14.68 9.53 -4.80
C HIS A 253 -13.29 10.11 -4.50
N LEU A 254 -13.06 10.73 -3.34
CA LEU A 254 -11.76 11.24 -2.90
C LEU A 254 -10.87 10.16 -2.29
N LEU A 255 -11.47 9.04 -1.88
CA LEU A 255 -10.80 7.96 -1.15
C LEU A 255 -10.25 6.90 -2.10
N SER A 256 -9.02 6.45 -1.88
CA SER A 256 -8.41 5.39 -2.68
C SER A 256 -8.94 4.02 -2.27
N ASP A 257 -9.16 3.16 -3.27
CA ASP A 257 -9.50 1.75 -3.05
C ASP A 257 -8.30 0.92 -2.59
N VAL A 258 -7.09 1.44 -2.84
CA VAL A 258 -5.83 0.88 -2.33
C VAL A 258 -5.63 1.40 -0.93
#